data_AF-A0A2V8Q2V8-F1
#
_entry.id   AF-A0A2V8Q2V8-F1
#
_cell.length_a   1.000
_cell.length_b   1.000
_cell.length_c   1.000
_cell.angle_alpha   90.00
_cell.angle_beta   90.00
_cell.angle_gamma   90.00
#
_symmetry.space_group_name_H-M   'P 1'
#
loop_
_entity.id
_entity.type
_entity.pdbx_description
1 polymer ?
#
loop_
_entity_poly.entity_id
_entity_poly.type
_entity_poly.pdbx_seq_one_letter_code
_entity_poly.pdbx_strand_id
1 'polypeptide(L)' 'MQLVVAEDSPLKERHGPRAKAFLELGDIDKAFEELNVGYEAHESTLVWLKAEPLFDPLRADPRFQELMRKVRFP' A
#
# COMPACT_ATOMS: atom_id res chain seq x y z
N MET A 1 -25.14 8.61 -1.63
CA MET A 1 -24.06 9.44 -1.05
C MET A 1 -22.79 9.11 -1.83
N GLN A 2 -22.47 9.92 -2.84
CA GLN A 2 -21.33 9.69 -3.72
C GLN A 2 -20.22 10.61 -3.25
N LEU A 3 -19.12 10.04 -2.76
CA LEU A 3 -17.97 10.80 -2.31
C LEU A 3 -17.33 11.44 -3.55
N VAL A 4 -17.69 12.69 -3.85
CA VAL A 4 -17.00 13.49 -4.85
C VAL A 4 -15.60 13.76 -4.31
N VAL A 5 -14.64 12.93 -4.69
CA VAL A 5 -13.23 13.20 -4.44
C VAL A 5 -12.87 14.42 -5.28
N ALA A 6 -12.80 15.58 -4.65
CA ALA A 6 -12.34 16.82 -5.26
C ALA A 6 -10.99 16.59 -5.95
N GLU A 7 -10.77 17.27 -7.07
CA GLU A 7 -9.61 16.98 -7.94
C GLU A 7 -8.26 17.19 -7.25
N ASP A 8 -8.22 18.00 -6.19
CA ASP A 8 -7.07 18.29 -5.32
C ASP A 8 -7.14 17.59 -3.96
N SER A 9 -7.96 16.55 -3.83
CA SER A 9 -8.07 15.84 -2.56
C SER A 9 -6.77 15.07 -2.28
N PRO A 10 -6.18 15.20 -1.07
CA PRO A 10 -5.08 14.34 -0.65
C PRO A 10 -5.49 12.86 -0.54
N LEU A 11 -6.77 12.54 -0.79
CA LEU A 11 -7.28 11.19 -0.92
C LEU A 11 -7.09 10.60 -2.33
N LYS A 12 -6.80 11.42 -3.35
CA LYS A 12 -6.69 11.02 -4.76
C LYS A 12 -5.39 10.26 -5.05
N GLU A 13 -4.34 10.58 -4.31
CA GLU A 13 -3.01 9.96 -4.42
C GLU A 13 -2.71 9.02 -3.26
N ARG A 14 -3.66 8.14 -2.92
CA ARG A 14 -3.42 7.09 -1.92
C ARG A 14 -2.95 5.82 -2.61
N HIS A 15 -1.73 5.41 -2.31
CA HIS A 15 -1.12 4.23 -2.90
C HIS A 15 -1.54 2.95 -2.16
N GLY A 16 -1.88 3.04 -0.87
CA GLY A 16 -2.43 1.93 -0.10
C GLY A 16 -3.67 1.25 -0.74
N PRO A 17 -4.75 1.99 -1.07
CA PRO A 17 -5.91 1.42 -1.79
C PRO A 17 -5.59 0.84 -3.17
N ARG A 18 -4.64 1.43 -3.92
CA ARG A 18 -4.24 0.92 -5.24
C ARG A 18 -3.45 -0.37 -5.12
N ALA A 19 -2.52 -0.45 -4.17
CA ALA A 19 -1.80 -1.69 -3.86
C ALA A 19 -2.79 -2.83 -3.56
N LYS A 20 -3.81 -2.55 -2.76
CA LYS A 20 -4.89 -3.51 -2.46
C LYS A 20 -5.64 -3.96 -3.71
N ALA A 21 -6.04 -3.02 -4.58
CA ALA A 21 -6.70 -3.36 -5.84
C ALA A 21 -5.82 -4.24 -6.75
N PHE A 22 -4.52 -3.96 -6.83
CA PHE A 22 -3.60 -4.80 -7.60
C PHE A 22 -3.44 -6.21 -7.00
N LEU A 23 -3.46 -6.36 -5.68
CA LEU A 23 -3.46 -7.68 -5.03
C LEU A 23 -4.73 -8.48 -5.32
N GLU A 24 -5.89 -7.84 -5.31
CA GLU A 24 -7.15 -8.49 -5.70
C GLU A 24 -7.13 -8.98 -7.15
N LEU A 25 -6.38 -8.29 -8.02
CA LEU A 25 -6.16 -8.68 -9.41
C LEU A 25 -5.00 -9.69 -9.59
N GLY A 26 -4.28 -10.05 -8.52
CA GLY A 26 -3.12 -10.93 -8.55
C GLY A 26 -1.85 -10.29 -9.13
N ASP A 27 -1.84 -8.98 -9.37
CA ASP A 27 -0.70 -8.23 -9.90
C ASP A 27 0.23 -7.79 -8.75
N ILE A 28 1.01 -8.76 -8.26
CA ILE A 28 1.91 -8.58 -7.11
C ILE A 28 2.96 -7.48 -7.36
N ASP A 29 3.46 -7.37 -8.59
CA ASP A 29 4.51 -6.41 -8.92
C ASP A 29 3.99 -4.97 -8.85
N LYS A 30 2.82 -4.71 -9.44
CA LYS A 30 2.19 -3.37 -9.31
C LYS A 30 1.78 -3.05 -7.88
N ALA A 31 1.36 -4.06 -7.10
CA ALA A 31 1.09 -3.84 -5.69
C ALA A 31 2.33 -3.35 -4.95
N PHE A 32 3.51 -3.94 -5.20
CA PHE A 32 4.77 -3.47 -4.62
C PHE A 32 5.19 -2.10 -5.13
N GLU A 33 4.98 -1.78 -6.40
CA GLU A 33 5.27 -0.46 -6.95
C GLU A 33 4.49 0.62 -6.18
N GLU A 34 3.17 0.45 -6.04
CA GLU A 34 2.34 1.37 -5.25
C GLU A 34 2.80 1.45 -3.79
N LEU A 35 3.12 0.32 -3.13
CA LEU A 35 3.62 0.35 -1.75
C LEU A 35 4.95 1.09 -1.59
N ASN A 36 5.86 0.99 -2.56
CA ASN A 36 7.13 1.73 -2.53
C ASN A 36 6.91 3.23 -2.76
N VAL A 37 6.04 3.61 -3.70
CA VAL A 37 5.70 5.03 -3.91
C VAL A 37 5.03 5.61 -2.66
N GLY A 38 4.10 4.87 -2.05
CA GLY A 38 3.49 5.26 -0.77
C GLY A 38 4.51 5.41 0.36
N TYR A 39 5.58 4.60 0.34
CA TYR A 39 6.68 4.73 1.31
C TYR A 39 7.50 5.99 1.08
N GLU A 40 7.88 6.28 -0.16
CA GLU A 40 8.61 7.50 -0.52
C GLU A 40 7.81 8.77 -0.21
N ALA A 41 6.49 8.71 -0.37
CA ALA A 41 5.57 9.78 0.00
C ALA A 41 5.26 9.86 1.51
N HIS A 42 5.85 8.99 2.34
CA HIS A 42 5.59 8.87 3.77
C HIS A 42 4.09 8.73 4.10
N GLU A 43 3.36 7.93 3.32
CA GLU A 43 1.94 7.73 3.53
C GLU A 43 1.66 7.03 4.87
N SER A 44 0.80 7.66 5.68
CA SER A 44 0.32 7.09 6.94
C SER A 44 -0.42 5.76 6.78
N THR A 45 -0.92 5.42 5.59
CA THR A 45 -1.61 4.16 5.32
C THR A 45 -0.72 2.94 5.44
N LEU A 46 0.61 3.10 5.35
CA LEU A 46 1.55 1.99 5.51
C LEU A 46 1.57 1.40 6.93
N VAL A 47 1.06 2.11 7.94
CA VAL A 47 0.96 1.59 9.33
C VAL A 47 0.15 0.29 9.42
N TRP A 48 -0.71 0.04 8.44
CA TRP A 48 -1.61 -1.13 8.40
C TRP A 48 -1.00 -2.36 7.72
N LEU A 49 0.19 -2.26 7.10
CA LEU A 49 0.80 -3.36 6.33
C LEU A 49 0.90 -4.68 7.12
N LYS A 50 1.20 -4.61 8.42
CA LYS A 50 1.33 -5.79 9.29
C LYS A 50 -0.02 -6.42 9.65
N ALA A 51 -1.10 -5.63 9.66
CA ALA A 51 -2.39 -6.02 10.22
C ALA A 51 -3.47 -6.32 9.17
N GLU A 52 -3.38 -5.72 7.99
CA GLU A 52 -4.35 -5.89 6.90
C GLU A 52 -4.21 -7.28 6.24
N PRO A 53 -5.24 -8.15 6.28
CA PRO A 53 -5.17 -9.51 5.72
C PRO A 53 -4.95 -9.55 4.21
N LEU A 54 -5.33 -8.50 3.48
CA LEU A 54 -5.13 -8.48 2.03
C LEU A 54 -3.64 -8.51 1.63
N PHE A 55 -2.73 -8.13 2.54
CA PHE A 55 -1.29 -8.24 2.33
C PHE A 55 -0.70 -9.61 2.73
N ASP A 56 -1.50 -10.56 3.22
CA ASP A 56 -1.05 -11.91 3.57
C ASP A 56 -0.23 -12.58 2.45
N PRO A 57 -0.61 -12.50 1.16
CA PRO A 57 0.17 -13.08 0.06
C PRO A 57 1.57 -12.47 -0.09
N LEU A 58 1.74 -11.21 0.33
CA LEU A 58 3.02 -10.50 0.24
C LEU A 58 3.98 -10.87 1.37
N ARG A 59 3.48 -11.39 2.51
CA ARG A 59 4.32 -11.57 3.71
C ARG A 59 5.48 -12.54 3.52
N ALA A 60 5.36 -13.49 2.60
CA ALA A 60 6.43 -14.44 2.27
C ALA A 60 7.47 -13.86 1.28
N ASP A 61 7.17 -12.75 0.62
CA ASP A 61 8.06 -12.12 -0.37
C ASP A 61 9.17 -11.31 0.34
N PRO A 62 10.46 -11.51 0.00
CA PRO A 62 11.56 -10.75 0.57
C PRO A 62 11.41 -9.23 0.42
N ARG A 63 10.74 -8.75 -0.64
CA ARG A 63 10.47 -7.32 -0.86
C ARG A 63 9.57 -6.73 0.22
N PHE A 64 8.62 -7.52 0.73
CA PHE A 64 7.76 -7.11 1.83
C PHE A 64 8.55 -6.96 3.14
N GLN A 65 9.45 -7.90 3.42
CA GLN A 65 10.33 -7.84 4.60
C GLN A 65 11.24 -6.60 4.53
N GLU A 66 11.76 -6.29 3.34
CA GLU A 66 12.55 -5.07 3.13
C GLU A 66 11.73 -3.80 3.38
N LEU A 67 10.51 -3.74 2.86
CA LEU A 67 9.61 -2.61 3.08
C LEU A 67 9.28 -2.43 4.58
N MET A 68 8.98 -3.52 5.28
CA MET A 68 8.70 -3.48 6.73
C MET A 68 9.90 -2.95 7.54
N ARG A 69 11.13 -3.33 7.14
CA ARG A 69 12.36 -2.80 7.74
C ARG A 69 12.53 -1.30 7.49
N LYS A 70 12.23 -0.84 6.27
CA LYS A 70 12.28 0.58 5.89
C LYS A 70 11.28 1.44 6.67
N VAL A 71 10.05 0.95 6.85
CA VAL A 71 9.02 1.63 7.65
C VAL A 71 9.35 1.62 9.15
N ARG A 72 10.41 0.91 9.57
CA ARG A 72 10.86 0.79 10.97
C ARG A 72 9.76 0.28 11.91
N PHE A 73 9.00 -0.70 11.46
CA PHE A 73 8.10 -1.40 12.36
C PHE A 73 8.89 -2.18 13.42
N PRO A 74 8.56 -2.03 14.71
CA PRO A 74 9.09 -2.90 15.75
C PRO A 74 8.51 -4.32 15.69
#